data_AF-Q865K6-F1
#
_entry.id   AF-Q865K6-F1
#
_cell.length_a   1.000
_cell.length_b   1.000
_cell.length_c   1.000
_cell.angle_alpha   90.00
_cell.angle_beta   90.00
_cell.angle_gamma   90.00
#
_symmetry.space_group_name_H-M   'P 1'
#
loop_
_entity.id
_entity.type
_entity.pdbx_description
1 polymer ?
#
loop_
_entity_poly.entity_id
_entity_poly.type
_entity_poly.pdbx_seq_one_letter_code
_entity_poly.pdbx_strand_id
1 'polypeptide(L)'
;LGLVQQLLESGVEATSSGSGGPLRNVEEAEDRSWREALNLAIRLGHEAITDVLLANVKFDFRQIHEALLVAVDTNQPAAVRRLLARLEREKGRKVDTRSFSLAFFDSSIDGSRFAPGVTPLTLACQKDLYEIAQLLMDQG
;
A
#
# COMPACT_ATOMS: atom_id res chain seq x y z
N LEU A 1 -19.66 2.57 -4.78
CA LEU A 1 -18.59 3.52 -4.38
C LEU A 1 -19.01 4.43 -3.23
N GLY A 2 -20.22 5.02 -3.27
CA GLY A 2 -20.70 5.93 -2.20
C GLY A 2 -20.66 5.36 -0.77
N LEU A 3 -20.96 4.07 -0.58
CA LEU A 3 -20.93 3.44 0.74
C LEU A 3 -19.50 3.32 1.31
N VAL A 4 -18.50 3.03 0.46
CA VAL A 4 -17.09 2.96 0.90
C VAL A 4 -16.58 4.35 1.30
N GLN A 5 -16.97 5.38 0.53
CA GLN A 5 -16.61 6.77 0.83
C GLN A 5 -17.30 7.27 2.10
N GLN A 6 -18.59 6.98 2.29
CA GLN A 6 -19.30 7.30 3.54
C GLN A 6 -18.69 6.60 4.76
N LEU A 7 -18.25 5.35 4.63
CA LEU A 7 -17.59 4.64 5.73
C LEU A 7 -16.25 5.31 6.09
N LEU A 8 -15.45 5.70 5.09
CA LEU A 8 -14.21 6.46 5.30
C LEU A 8 -14.46 7.80 5.99
N GLU A 9 -15.47 8.55 5.55
CA GLU A 9 -15.85 9.83 6.14
C GLU A 9 -16.38 9.69 7.57
N SER A 10 -17.15 8.63 7.86
CA SER A 10 -17.70 8.37 9.20
C SER A 10 -16.65 7.93 10.24
N GLY A 11 -15.61 7.22 9.81
CA GLY A 11 -14.51 6.81 10.69
C GLY A 11 -13.68 8.00 11.17
N VAL A 12 -13.48 9.00 10.31
CA VAL A 12 -12.76 10.24 10.64
C VAL A 12 -13.45 11.03 11.76
N GLU A 13 -14.78 11.13 11.75
CA GLU A 13 -15.54 11.90 12.75
C GLU A 13 -15.45 11.29 14.16
N ALA A 14 -15.44 9.95 14.26
CA ALA A 14 -15.41 9.23 15.53
C ALA A 14 -14.09 9.41 16.32
N THR A 15 -13.00 9.77 15.64
CA THR A 15 -11.66 9.93 16.27
C THR A 15 -11.48 11.27 16.99
N SER A 16 -12.37 12.25 16.75
CA SER A 16 -12.24 13.61 17.31
C SER A 16 -12.73 13.75 18.77
N SER A 17 -13.39 12.73 19.31
CA SER A 17 -14.02 12.78 20.65
C SER A 17 -13.64 11.57 21.53
N GLY A 18 -12.53 11.64 22.28
CA GLY A 18 -12.25 10.59 23.28
C GLY A 18 -10.90 10.62 24.01
N SER A 19 -10.85 11.36 25.12
CA SER A 19 -10.03 11.19 26.33
C SER A 19 -8.97 10.05 26.42
N GLY A 20 -7.68 10.41 26.39
CA GLY A 20 -6.74 10.17 27.51
C GLY A 20 -6.02 8.82 27.71
N GLY A 21 -6.19 7.80 26.87
CA GLY A 21 -5.44 6.53 26.91
C GLY A 21 -5.56 5.70 25.62
N PRO A 22 -5.08 4.44 25.57
CA PRO A 22 -4.39 3.69 24.48
C PRO A 22 -4.61 4.07 22.98
N LEU A 23 -4.53 5.34 22.61
CA LEU A 23 -4.65 5.82 21.20
C LEU A 23 -3.74 5.08 20.21
N ARG A 24 -2.53 4.72 20.65
CA ARG A 24 -1.54 4.03 19.81
C ARG A 24 -2.01 2.65 19.33
N ASN A 25 -2.74 1.90 20.15
CA ASN A 25 -3.23 0.57 19.77
C ASN A 25 -4.39 0.65 18.76
N VAL A 26 -5.15 1.74 18.77
CA VAL A 26 -6.26 1.99 17.84
C VAL A 26 -5.69 2.39 16.48
N GLU A 27 -4.74 3.32 16.46
CA GLU A 27 -4.06 3.76 15.23
C GLU A 27 -3.34 2.57 14.55
N GLU A 28 -2.64 1.71 15.32
CA GLU A 28 -2.00 0.49 14.80
C GLU A 28 -3.01 -0.58 14.31
N ALA A 29 -4.24 -0.60 14.82
CA ALA A 29 -5.30 -1.51 14.36
C ALA A 29 -5.99 -1.01 13.08
N GLU A 30 -6.20 0.30 12.98
CA GLU A 30 -6.70 0.97 11.77
C GLU A 30 -5.71 0.84 10.61
N ASP A 31 -4.42 1.08 10.87
CA ASP A 31 -3.36 0.92 9.86
C ASP A 31 -3.32 -0.51 9.29
N ARG A 32 -3.49 -1.53 10.15
CA ARG A 32 -3.60 -2.94 9.71
C ARG A 32 -4.83 -3.18 8.85
N SER A 33 -5.98 -2.65 9.27
CA SER A 33 -7.24 -2.80 8.53
C SER A 33 -7.17 -2.15 7.14
N TRP A 34 -6.55 -0.98 7.03
CA TRP A 34 -6.34 -0.30 5.75
C TRP A 34 -5.41 -1.07 4.83
N ARG A 35 -4.33 -1.63 5.39
CA ARG A 35 -3.40 -2.49 4.65
C ARG A 35 -4.11 -3.71 4.07
N GLU A 36 -4.88 -4.42 4.89
CA GLU A 36 -5.64 -5.58 4.44
C GLU A 36 -6.70 -5.22 3.40
N ALA A 37 -7.45 -4.14 3.60
CA ALA A 37 -8.45 -3.66 2.65
C ALA A 37 -7.84 -3.35 1.28
N LEU A 38 -6.69 -2.67 1.25
CA LEU A 38 -5.97 -2.36 0.01
C LEU A 38 -5.48 -3.63 -0.68
N ASN A 39 -4.86 -4.53 0.07
CA ASN A 39 -4.36 -5.80 -0.46
C ASN A 39 -5.49 -6.67 -1.02
N LEU A 40 -6.66 -6.70 -0.37
CA LEU A 40 -7.84 -7.41 -0.85
C LEU A 40 -8.41 -6.77 -2.10
N ALA A 41 -8.56 -5.44 -2.12
CA ALA A 41 -9.04 -4.72 -3.30
C ALA A 41 -8.16 -4.98 -4.53
N ILE A 42 -6.84 -4.99 -4.34
CA ILE A 42 -5.88 -5.38 -5.38
C ILE A 42 -6.11 -6.84 -5.77
N ARG A 43 -6.07 -7.80 -4.85
CA ARG A 43 -6.24 -9.24 -5.18
C ARG A 43 -7.52 -9.54 -5.96
N LEU A 44 -8.61 -8.82 -5.65
CA LEU A 44 -9.90 -8.96 -6.32
C LEU A 44 -10.03 -8.15 -7.62
N GLY A 45 -9.05 -7.30 -7.95
CA GLY A 45 -9.08 -6.47 -9.15
C GLY A 45 -10.07 -5.31 -9.08
N HIS A 46 -10.44 -4.87 -7.88
CA HIS A 46 -11.43 -3.82 -7.67
C HIS A 46 -10.80 -2.42 -7.82
N GLU A 47 -10.53 -2.02 -9.06
CA GLU A 47 -9.79 -0.79 -9.38
C GLU A 47 -10.33 0.47 -8.70
N ALA A 48 -11.64 0.69 -8.76
CA ALA A 48 -12.26 1.87 -8.17
C ALA A 48 -12.18 1.90 -6.63
N ILE A 49 -12.16 0.74 -5.98
CA ILE A 49 -11.96 0.64 -4.53
C ILE A 49 -10.49 0.91 -4.19
N THR A 50 -9.56 0.36 -4.98
CA THR A 50 -8.13 0.64 -4.87
C THR A 50 -7.85 2.14 -4.98
N ASP A 51 -8.45 2.84 -5.95
CA ASP A 51 -8.28 4.29 -6.13
C ASP A 51 -8.79 5.09 -4.93
N VAL A 52 -9.96 4.73 -4.38
CA VAL A 52 -10.52 5.36 -3.18
C VAL A 52 -9.61 5.14 -1.97
N LEU A 53 -9.12 3.92 -1.76
CA LEU A 53 -8.23 3.60 -0.64
C LEU A 53 -6.89 4.35 -0.74
N LEU A 54 -6.29 4.41 -1.92
CA LEU A 54 -5.03 5.14 -2.15
C LEU A 54 -5.16 6.66 -1.97
N ALA A 55 -6.36 7.22 -2.19
CA ALA A 55 -6.62 8.64 -2.02
C ALA A 55 -6.84 9.06 -0.56
N ASN A 56 -7.45 8.20 0.26
CA ASN A 56 -7.90 8.56 1.61
C ASN A 56 -6.95 8.11 2.73
N VAL A 57 -6.18 7.04 2.51
CA VAL A 57 -5.27 6.51 3.54
C VAL A 57 -3.97 7.31 3.56
N LYS A 58 -3.45 7.56 4.77
CA LYS A 58 -2.14 8.17 4.97
C LYS A 58 -1.09 7.34 4.24
N PHE A 59 -0.19 8.03 3.53
CA PHE A 59 0.87 7.34 2.82
C PHE A 59 1.84 6.67 3.81
N ASP A 60 1.93 5.35 3.74
CA ASP A 60 2.99 4.55 4.36
C ASP A 60 3.71 3.77 3.26
N PHE A 61 5.02 4.00 3.15
CA PHE A 61 5.85 3.39 2.11
C PHE A 61 5.86 1.86 2.18
N ARG A 62 5.85 1.28 3.38
CA ARG A 62 5.84 -0.18 3.58
C ARG A 62 4.55 -0.80 3.07
N GLN A 63 3.42 -0.16 3.37
CA GLN A 63 2.11 -0.61 2.86
C GLN A 63 2.06 -0.56 1.33
N ILE A 64 2.62 0.49 0.72
CA ILE A 64 2.69 0.60 -0.75
C ILE A 64 3.64 -0.44 -1.36
N HIS A 65 4.78 -0.72 -0.72
CA HIS A 65 5.70 -1.77 -1.16
C HIS A 65 5.04 -3.16 -1.11
N GLU A 66 4.34 -3.48 -0.02
CA GLU A 66 3.59 -4.73 0.08
C GLU A 66 2.46 -4.80 -0.96
N ALA A 67 1.70 -3.73 -1.13
CA ALA A 67 0.65 -3.64 -2.14
C ALA A 67 1.21 -3.85 -3.56
N LEU A 68 2.41 -3.33 -3.85
CA LEU A 68 3.12 -3.59 -5.12
C LEU A 68 3.46 -5.06 -5.27
N LEU A 69 4.01 -5.70 -4.24
CA LEU A 69 4.28 -7.14 -4.25
C LEU A 69 2.99 -7.95 -4.47
N VAL A 70 1.86 -7.55 -3.85
CA VAL A 70 0.54 -8.17 -4.07
C VAL A 70 0.07 -8.00 -5.52
N ALA A 71 0.19 -6.79 -6.08
CA ALA A 71 -0.21 -6.49 -7.45
C ALA A 71 0.61 -7.28 -8.48
N VAL A 72 1.93 -7.39 -8.26
CA VAL A 72 2.82 -8.21 -9.10
C VAL A 72 2.46 -9.69 -8.98
N ASP A 73 2.29 -10.21 -7.77
CA ASP A 73 1.99 -11.64 -7.56
C ASP A 73 0.65 -12.05 -8.21
N THR A 74 -0.30 -11.12 -8.24
CA THR A 74 -1.63 -11.29 -8.85
C THR A 74 -1.68 -10.88 -10.33
N ASN A 75 -0.55 -10.51 -10.92
CA ASN A 75 -0.42 -10.07 -12.32
C ASN A 75 -1.39 -8.93 -12.69
N GLN A 76 -1.42 -7.87 -11.90
CA GLN A 76 -2.29 -6.71 -12.12
C GLN A 76 -1.49 -5.47 -12.53
N PRO A 77 -1.18 -5.29 -13.83
CA PRO A 77 -0.39 -4.17 -14.31
C PRO A 77 -1.07 -2.82 -14.04
N ALA A 78 -2.41 -2.76 -14.08
CA ALA A 78 -3.15 -1.53 -13.80
C ALA A 78 -3.03 -1.11 -12.33
N ALA A 79 -3.03 -2.07 -11.38
CA ALA A 79 -2.77 -1.79 -9.97
C ALA A 79 -1.31 -1.35 -9.75
N VAL A 80 -0.35 -1.99 -10.43
CA VAL A 80 1.07 -1.58 -10.40
C VAL A 80 1.23 -0.12 -10.84
N ARG A 81 0.61 0.27 -11.97
CA ARG A 81 0.67 1.67 -12.45
C ARG A 81 0.09 2.67 -11.45
N ARG A 82 -1.04 2.36 -10.81
CA ARG A 82 -1.66 3.22 -9.79
C ARG A 82 -0.78 3.40 -8.57
N LEU A 83 -0.17 2.31 -8.08
CA LEU A 83 0.74 2.34 -6.93
C LEU A 83 2.01 3.13 -7.24
N LEU A 84 2.61 2.95 -8.42
CA LEU A 84 3.76 3.74 -8.87
C LEU A 84 3.42 5.23 -9.00
N ALA A 85 2.25 5.56 -9.57
CA ALA A 85 1.79 6.95 -9.64
C ALA A 85 1.58 7.57 -8.24
N ARG A 86 1.12 6.79 -7.26
CA ARG A 86 1.01 7.22 -5.86
C ARG A 86 2.37 7.48 -5.23
N LEU A 87 3.35 6.60 -5.48
CA LEU A 87 4.74 6.77 -5.03
C LEU A 87 5.36 8.05 -5.60
N GLU A 88 5.23 8.28 -6.89
CA GLU A 88 5.82 9.46 -7.55
C GLU A 88 5.21 10.78 -7.03
N ARG A 89 3.88 10.79 -6.80
CA ARG A 89 3.19 11.94 -6.18
C ARG A 89 3.78 12.29 -4.80
N GLU A 90 4.15 11.28 -4.01
CA GLU A 90 4.69 11.48 -2.66
C GLU A 90 6.19 11.77 -2.68
N LYS A 91 6.96 11.21 -3.63
CA LYS A 91 8.37 11.55 -3.84
C LYS A 91 8.57 13.06 -4.06
N GLY A 92 7.66 13.71 -4.78
CA GLY A 92 7.64 15.18 -4.95
C GLY A 92 7.43 15.98 -3.66
N ARG A 93 6.98 15.35 -2.56
CA ARG A 93 6.71 15.98 -1.26
C ARG A 93 7.85 15.84 -0.23
N LYS A 94 9.07 15.46 -0.66
CA LYS A 94 10.23 15.12 0.22
C LYS A 94 9.95 13.92 1.12
N VAL A 95 9.62 12.78 0.53
CA VAL A 95 9.72 11.51 1.27
C VAL A 95 11.21 11.15 1.42
N ASP A 96 11.64 10.93 2.66
CA ASP A 96 13.03 10.57 2.97
C ASP A 96 13.39 9.24 2.29
N THR A 97 14.26 9.29 1.28
CA THR A 97 14.75 8.11 0.56
C THR A 97 15.51 7.12 1.47
N ARG A 98 15.95 7.56 2.66
CA ARG A 98 16.44 6.66 3.72
C ARG A 98 15.37 5.71 4.25
N SER A 99 14.10 6.11 4.26
CA SER A 99 12.97 5.25 4.61
C SER A 99 12.80 4.11 3.60
N PHE A 100 13.24 4.32 2.36
CA PHE A 100 13.18 3.37 1.23
C PHE A 100 14.06 2.13 1.46
N SER A 101 15.32 2.32 1.87
CA SER A 101 16.26 1.22 2.13
C SER A 101 16.01 0.51 3.46
N LEU A 102 15.52 1.23 4.48
CA LEU A 102 15.22 0.64 5.79
C LEU A 102 13.96 -0.23 5.77
N ALA A 103 12.91 0.18 5.05
CA ALA A 103 11.67 -0.61 4.89
C ALA A 103 11.88 -1.95 4.19
N PHE A 104 12.96 -2.08 3.40
CA PHE A 104 13.28 -3.29 2.65
C PHE A 104 13.74 -4.46 3.52
N PHE A 105 14.38 -4.13 4.65
CA PHE A 105 15.03 -5.09 5.54
C PHE A 105 14.38 -5.13 6.93
N ASP A 106 13.38 -4.30 7.18
CA ASP A 106 12.68 -4.28 8.46
C ASP A 106 11.66 -5.43 8.52
N SER A 107 11.99 -6.44 9.32
CA SER A 107 11.14 -7.61 9.59
C SER A 107 9.94 -7.30 10.49
N SER A 108 9.71 -6.03 10.88
CA SER A 108 8.60 -5.61 11.75
C SER A 108 7.21 -5.67 11.11
N ILE A 109 7.12 -6.03 9.82
CA ILE A 109 5.83 -6.32 9.17
C ILE A 109 5.41 -7.73 9.56
N ASP A 110 5.00 -7.89 10.82
CA ASP A 110 4.24 -9.06 11.24
C ASP A 110 3.01 -9.19 10.31
N GLY A 111 3.03 -10.20 9.43
CA GLY A 111 1.90 -10.56 8.56
C GLY A 111 2.12 -10.44 7.06
N SER A 112 3.23 -9.86 6.56
CA SER A 112 3.52 -9.95 5.12
C SER A 112 3.87 -11.39 4.75
N ARG A 113 3.20 -11.94 3.72
CA ARG A 113 3.52 -13.29 3.21
C ARG A 113 4.81 -13.34 2.40
N PHE A 114 5.37 -12.19 2.04
CA PHE A 114 6.58 -12.09 1.22
C PHE A 114 7.81 -12.17 2.13
N ALA A 115 8.82 -12.91 1.69
CA ALA A 115 10.08 -12.97 2.41
C ALA A 115 10.72 -11.57 2.52
N PRO A 116 11.42 -11.26 3.64
CA PRO A 116 12.19 -10.03 3.76
C PRO A 116 13.16 -9.87 2.59
N GLY A 117 13.31 -8.65 2.08
CA GLY A 117 14.21 -8.36 0.96
C GLY A 117 13.68 -8.69 -0.44
N VAL A 118 12.44 -9.18 -0.58
CA VAL A 118 11.82 -9.38 -1.90
C VAL A 118 11.46 -8.01 -2.50
N THR A 119 11.90 -7.77 -3.74
CA THR A 119 11.56 -6.58 -4.52
C THR A 119 10.44 -6.89 -5.52
N PRO A 120 9.52 -5.96 -5.81
CA PRO A 120 8.55 -6.10 -6.89
C PRO A 120 9.18 -6.52 -8.21
N LEU A 121 10.38 -5.99 -8.52
CA LEU A 121 11.10 -6.32 -9.76
C LEU A 121 11.61 -7.76 -9.75
N THR A 122 12.22 -8.22 -8.65
CA THR A 122 12.68 -9.61 -8.50
C THR A 122 11.52 -10.59 -8.60
N LEU A 123 10.37 -10.25 -8.02
CA LEU A 123 9.16 -11.07 -8.10
C LEU A 123 8.57 -11.10 -9.52
N ALA A 124 8.54 -9.96 -10.21
CA ALA A 124 8.06 -9.88 -11.60
C ALA A 124 8.94 -10.73 -12.53
N CYS A 125 10.26 -10.62 -12.41
CA CYS A 125 11.21 -11.44 -13.16
C CYS A 125 11.06 -12.93 -12.85
N GLN A 126 10.90 -13.30 -11.58
CA GLN A 126 10.71 -14.70 -11.17
C GLN A 126 9.44 -15.33 -11.78
N LYS A 127 8.41 -14.52 -12.05
CA LYS A 127 7.13 -14.96 -12.60
C LYS A 127 7.02 -14.71 -14.11
N ASP A 128 8.11 -14.36 -14.80
CA ASP A 128 8.14 -14.03 -16.23
C ASP A 128 7.16 -12.90 -16.64
N LEU A 129 6.88 -11.96 -15.73
CA LEU A 129 5.95 -10.86 -15.97
C LEU A 129 6.67 -9.66 -16.61
N TYR A 130 7.11 -9.83 -17.86
CA TYR A 130 7.96 -8.84 -18.54
C TYR A 130 7.31 -7.47 -18.68
N GLU A 131 6.01 -7.38 -18.92
CA GLU A 131 5.30 -6.08 -18.97
C GLU A 131 5.41 -5.36 -17.62
N ILE A 132 5.15 -6.06 -16.52
CA ILE A 132 5.22 -5.49 -15.17
C ILE A 132 6.68 -5.17 -14.81
N ALA A 133 7.63 -6.01 -15.20
CA ALA A 133 9.05 -5.73 -15.00
C ALA A 133 9.48 -4.43 -15.71
N GLN A 134 9.03 -4.21 -16.95
CA GLN A 134 9.27 -2.95 -17.68
C GLN A 134 8.67 -1.76 -16.93
N LEU A 135 7.43 -1.86 -16.45
CA LEU A 135 6.80 -0.79 -15.67
C LEU A 135 7.57 -0.44 -14.40
N LEU A 136 8.14 -1.44 -13.74
CA LEU A 136 8.95 -1.24 -12.55
C LEU A 136 10.31 -0.63 -12.88
N MET A 137 10.92 -0.98 -14.01
CA MET A 137 12.19 -0.40 -14.47
C MET A 137 12.04 1.03 -14.96
N ASP A 138 10.94 1.36 -15.63
CA ASP A 138 10.65 2.73 -16.12
C ASP A 138 10.41 3.74 -14.98
N GLN A 139 10.19 3.26 -13.75
CA GLN A 139 9.86 4.06 -12.57
C GLN A 139 10.86 3.88 -11.41
N GLY A 140 11.89 3.03 -11.59
CA GLY A 140 12.91 2.67 -10.60
C GLY A 140 14.11 3.60 -10.55
#